data_AF-A0AAE0EF92-F1
#
_entry.id   AF-A0AAE0EF92-F1
#
_cell.length_a   1.000
_cell.length_b   1.000
_cell.length_c   1.000
_cell.angle_alpha   90.00
_cell.angle_beta   90.00
_cell.angle_gamma   90.00
#
_symmetry.space_group_name_H-M   'P 1'
#
loop_
_entity.id
_entity.type
_entity.pdbx_description
1 polymer ?
#
loop_
_entity_poly.entity_id
_entity_poly.type
_entity_poly.pdbx_seq_one_letter_code
_entity_poly.pdbx_strand_id
1 'polypeptide(L)'
;MTVCFMNDRQKGLVAALLDCPPNHINRFYGRHILQNLLSTFKIDYLKDLFWHAAVSTNVAEFVKKMVDIKNTSERAHQYLMGIPLELWYVHAFDTLTKTDHNTNNIVQAFNGWLNKYRKLSMLTMLETIRRKLMKRIHERFEAAMC
;
A
#
# COMPACT_ATOMS: atom_id res chain seq x y z
N MET A 1 -20.20 9.39 -7.94
CA MET A 1 -19.37 8.24 -7.56
C MET A 1 -17.97 8.77 -7.29
N THR A 2 -17.49 8.68 -6.05
CA THR A 2 -16.15 9.15 -5.66
C THR A 2 -15.15 8.02 -5.90
N VAL A 3 -14.04 8.31 -6.57
CA VAL A 3 -13.01 7.31 -6.91
C VAL A 3 -11.80 7.49 -5.98
N CYS A 4 -11.27 6.39 -5.44
CA CYS A 4 -10.04 6.42 -4.66
C CYS A 4 -8.84 5.98 -5.51
N PHE A 5 -7.84 6.86 -5.66
CA PHE A 5 -6.55 6.52 -6.25
C PHE A 5 -5.56 6.12 -5.16
N MET A 6 -5.14 4.86 -5.15
CA MET A 6 -4.01 4.42 -4.35
C MET A 6 -2.73 4.55 -5.17
N ASN A 7 -1.78 5.35 -4.69
CA ASN A 7 -0.54 5.64 -5.41
C ASN A 7 0.71 5.45 -4.53
N ASP A 8 1.84 5.28 -5.20
CA ASP A 8 3.16 5.06 -4.60
C ASP A 8 3.94 6.37 -4.37
N ARG A 9 3.25 7.52 -4.47
CA ARG A 9 3.79 8.88 -4.32
C ARG A 9 4.82 9.24 -5.40
N GLN A 10 4.78 8.60 -6.57
CA GLN A 10 5.61 9.00 -7.70
C GLN A 10 5.24 10.42 -8.16
N LYS A 11 6.25 11.31 -8.30
CA LYS A 11 6.07 12.74 -8.58
C LYS A 11 5.15 13.03 -9.77
N GLY A 12 5.32 12.27 -10.87
CA GLY A 12 4.51 12.44 -12.08
C GLY A 12 3.03 12.09 -11.87
N LEU A 13 2.75 11.07 -11.07
CA LEU A 13 1.38 10.67 -10.76
C LEU A 13 0.70 11.65 -9.81
N VAL A 14 1.42 12.13 -8.79
CA VAL A 14 0.91 13.16 -7.87
C VAL A 14 0.57 14.45 -8.63
N ALA A 15 1.41 14.85 -9.61
CA ALA A 15 1.12 15.99 -10.46
C ALA A 15 -0.10 15.76 -11.35
N ALA A 16 -0.21 14.60 -12.01
CA ALA A 16 -1.35 14.28 -12.86
C ALA A 16 -2.69 14.20 -12.10
N LEU A 17 -2.66 13.84 -10.81
CA LEU A 17 -3.85 13.83 -9.96
C LEU A 17 -4.36 15.24 -9.64
N LEU A 18 -3.52 16.27 -9.70
CA LEU A 18 -3.96 17.67 -9.56
C LEU A 18 -4.84 18.10 -10.73
N ASP A 19 -4.60 17.56 -11.93
CA ASP A 19 -5.39 17.82 -13.13
C ASP A 19 -6.64 16.91 -13.23
N CYS A 20 -6.82 15.99 -12.28
CA CYS A 20 -7.94 15.06 -12.24
C CYS A 20 -9.20 15.77 -11.71
N PRO A 21 -10.42 15.44 -12.21
CA PRO A 21 -11.66 16.04 -11.73
C PRO A 21 -11.78 15.97 -10.19
N PRO A 22 -12.41 16.96 -9.54
CA PRO A 22 -12.34 17.19 -8.09
C PRO A 22 -12.99 16.11 -7.22
N ASN A 23 -13.62 15.08 -7.82
CA ASN A 23 -14.35 14.05 -7.08
C ASN A 23 -13.51 12.78 -6.89
N HIS A 24 -12.29 12.94 -6.38
CA HIS A 24 -11.38 11.83 -6.12
C HIS A 24 -10.69 11.94 -4.75
N ILE A 25 -10.38 10.79 -4.17
CA ILE A 25 -9.66 10.66 -2.91
C ILE A 25 -8.30 10.04 -3.23
N ASN A 26 -7.25 10.57 -2.61
CA ASN A 26 -5.91 10.04 -2.78
C ASN A 26 -5.47 9.27 -1.53
N ARG A 27 -4.76 8.16 -1.75
CA ARG A 27 -4.12 7.38 -0.70
C ARG A 27 -2.72 7.00 -1.09
N PHE A 28 -1.84 7.02 -0.12
CA PHE A 28 -0.48 6.53 -0.26
C PHE A 28 -0.39 5.12 0.29
N TYR A 29 0.23 4.24 -0.48
CA TYR A 29 0.52 2.90 -0.02
C TYR A 29 1.54 2.93 1.13
N GLY A 30 1.14 2.41 2.30
CA GLY A 30 2.00 2.36 3.49
C GLY A 30 3.34 1.67 3.24
N ARG A 31 3.39 0.65 2.35
CA ARG A 31 4.65 -0.03 1.99
C ARG A 31 5.68 0.91 1.35
N HIS A 32 5.26 1.86 0.50
CA HIS A 32 6.19 2.80 -0.13
C HIS A 32 6.70 3.84 0.86
N ILE A 33 5.84 4.29 1.77
CA ILE A 33 6.24 5.14 2.90
C ILE A 33 7.28 4.41 3.75
N LEU A 34 7.02 3.14 4.09
CA LEU A 34 7.95 2.30 4.83
C LEU A 34 9.28 2.09 4.09
N GLN A 35 9.26 1.83 2.78
CA GLN A 35 10.49 1.64 2.00
C GLN A 35 11.36 2.92 2.01
N ASN A 36 10.74 4.08 1.86
CA ASN A 36 11.44 5.37 1.97
C ASN A 36 11.95 5.61 3.40
N LEU A 37 11.16 5.25 4.42
CA LEU A 37 11.55 5.33 5.82
C LEU A 37 12.79 4.48 6.12
N LEU A 38 12.77 3.20 5.75
CA LEU A 38 13.87 2.26 6.00
C LEU A 38 15.12 2.59 5.17
N SER A 39 14.97 3.05 3.93
CA SER A 39 16.12 3.47 3.12
C SER A 39 16.80 4.74 3.66
N THR A 40 16.03 5.66 4.23
CA THR A 40 16.54 6.93 4.76
C THR A 40 17.17 6.74 6.15
N PHE A 41 16.48 6.04 7.05
CA PHE A 41 16.88 5.96 8.45
C PHE A 41 17.64 4.68 8.81
N LYS A 42 17.52 3.61 8.00
CA LYS A 42 18.24 2.32 8.16
C LYS A 42 18.11 1.70 9.56
N ILE A 43 16.94 1.85 10.19
CA ILE A 43 16.62 1.28 11.50
C ILE A 43 15.52 0.23 11.31
N ASP A 44 15.82 -1.03 11.56
CA ASP A 44 14.90 -2.14 11.30
C ASP A 44 13.65 -2.10 12.20
N TYR A 45 13.81 -1.68 13.46
CA TYR A 45 12.70 -1.59 14.43
C TYR A 45 11.61 -0.59 14.01
N LEU A 46 11.93 0.38 13.14
CA LEU A 46 10.93 1.32 12.61
C LEU A 46 9.85 0.63 11.79
N LYS A 47 10.14 -0.56 11.23
CA LYS A 47 9.19 -1.30 10.40
C LYS A 47 7.93 -1.69 11.18
N ASP A 48 8.12 -2.30 12.34
CA ASP A 48 7.00 -2.81 13.13
C ASP A 48 6.23 -1.66 13.77
N LEU A 49 6.94 -0.67 14.31
CA LEU A 49 6.33 0.56 14.84
C LEU A 49 5.49 1.28 13.78
N PHE A 50 6.00 1.40 12.55
CA PHE A 50 5.29 2.02 11.44
C PHE A 50 4.00 1.26 11.11
N TRP A 51 4.04 -0.06 10.98
CA TRP A 51 2.84 -0.82 10.65
C TRP A 51 1.80 -0.78 11.76
N HIS A 52 2.23 -0.85 13.02
CA HIS A 52 1.33 -0.68 14.16
C HIS A 52 0.66 0.70 14.17
N ALA A 53 1.40 1.76 13.84
CA ALA A 53 0.81 3.10 13.70
C ALA A 53 -0.15 3.16 12.50
N ALA A 54 0.27 2.70 11.33
CA ALA A 54 -0.46 2.83 10.08
C ALA A 54 -1.80 2.07 10.07
N VAL A 55 -1.87 0.92 10.75
CA VAL A 55 -3.07 0.06 10.82
C VAL A 55 -3.92 0.34 12.06
N SER A 56 -3.46 1.17 13.01
CA SER A 56 -4.22 1.43 14.23
C SER A 56 -5.60 2.00 13.93
N THR A 57 -6.60 1.48 14.64
CA THR A 57 -8.01 1.84 14.48
C THR A 57 -8.44 2.94 15.44
N ASN A 58 -7.56 3.41 16.33
CA ASN A 58 -7.86 4.47 17.27
C ASN A 58 -6.71 5.48 17.35
N VAL A 59 -7.04 6.73 17.67
CA VAL A 59 -6.06 7.83 17.72
C VAL A 59 -5.08 7.67 18.87
N ALA A 60 -5.51 7.11 20.01
CA ALA A 60 -4.68 6.97 21.19
C ALA A 60 -3.49 6.01 20.97
N GLU A 61 -3.73 4.86 20.36
CA GLU A 61 -2.71 3.90 19.96
C GLU A 61 -1.79 4.46 18.89
N PHE A 62 -2.35 5.17 17.89
CA PHE A 62 -1.54 5.85 16.88
C PHE A 62 -0.56 6.81 17.54
N VAL A 63 -1.04 7.69 18.42
CA VAL A 63 -0.18 8.64 19.16
C VAL A 63 0.87 7.91 19.97
N LYS A 64 0.49 6.84 20.69
CA LYS A 64 1.45 6.01 21.45
C LYS A 64 2.56 5.46 20.54
N LYS A 65 2.22 4.93 19.37
CA LYS A 65 3.20 4.40 18.41
C LYS A 65 4.06 5.49 17.78
N MET A 66 3.50 6.67 17.52
CA MET A 66 4.28 7.82 17.06
C MET A 66 5.27 8.31 18.12
N VAL A 67 4.92 8.23 19.41
CA VAL A 67 5.85 8.50 20.52
C VAL A 67 6.97 7.46 20.55
N ASP A 68 6.66 6.17 20.40
CA ASP A 68 7.67 5.10 20.29
C ASP A 68 8.65 5.36 19.11
N ILE A 69 8.12 5.80 17.96
CA ILE A 69 8.92 6.19 16.79
C ILE A 69 9.79 7.41 17.11
N LYS A 70 9.25 8.43 17.79
CA LYS A 70 9.99 9.64 18.18
C LYS A 70 11.16 9.30 19.11
N ASN A 71 10.94 8.42 20.08
CA ASN A 71 11.98 7.95 20.99
C ASN A 71 13.07 7.16 20.26
N THR A 72 12.71 6.44 19.19
CA THR A 72 13.67 5.72 18.35
C THR A 72 14.46 6.67 17.43
N SER A 73 13.76 7.61 16.78
CA SER A 73 14.35 8.61 15.90
C SER A 73 13.39 9.78 15.72
N GLU A 74 13.77 10.95 16.26
CA GLU A 74 12.97 12.16 16.11
C GLU A 74 12.83 12.58 14.64
N ARG A 75 13.88 12.37 13.83
CA ARG A 75 13.84 12.65 12.38
C ARG A 75 12.86 11.75 11.64
N ALA A 76 12.76 10.47 12.01
CA ALA A 76 11.79 9.55 11.43
C ALA A 76 10.34 9.95 11.78
N HIS A 77 10.11 10.37 13.03
CA HIS A 77 8.82 10.93 13.45
C HIS A 77 8.44 12.18 12.65
N GLN A 78 9.37 13.15 12.51
CA GLN A 78 9.14 14.36 11.72
C GLN A 78 8.83 14.04 10.26
N TYR A 79 9.54 13.09 9.66
CA TYR A 79 9.28 12.63 8.29
C TYR A 79 7.86 12.10 8.13
N LEU A 80 7.40 11.24 9.05
CA LEU A 80 6.05 10.65 8.99
C LEU A 80 4.96 11.69 9.22
N MET A 81 5.16 12.61 10.18
CA MET A 81 4.21 13.70 10.46
C MET A 81 4.16 14.75 9.34
N GLY A 82 5.19 14.82 8.47
CA GLY A 82 5.17 15.63 7.26
C GLY A 82 4.30 15.05 6.13
N ILE A 83 3.81 13.81 6.27
CA ILE A 83 2.87 13.20 5.32
C ILE A 83 1.46 13.33 5.90
N PRO A 84 0.50 13.93 5.18
CA PRO A 84 -0.88 14.05 5.66
C PRO A 84 -1.44 12.69 6.10
N LEU A 85 -1.93 12.61 7.34
CA LEU A 85 -2.32 11.35 7.98
C LEU A 85 -3.45 10.63 7.25
N GLU A 86 -4.41 11.38 6.71
CA GLU A 86 -5.55 10.90 5.91
C GLU A 86 -5.13 10.05 4.70
N LEU A 87 -3.88 10.17 4.26
CA LEU A 87 -3.36 9.45 3.10
C LEU A 87 -2.79 8.08 3.45
N TRP A 88 -2.44 7.79 4.71
CA TRP A 88 -1.74 6.54 5.06
C TRP A 88 -2.12 5.88 6.40
N TYR A 89 -2.84 6.60 7.27
CA TYR A 89 -3.31 6.12 8.57
C TYR A 89 -4.78 5.66 8.47
N VAL A 90 -5.02 4.37 8.70
CA VAL A 90 -6.31 3.70 8.43
C VAL A 90 -7.50 4.36 9.13
N HIS A 91 -7.35 4.79 10.39
CA HIS A 91 -8.45 5.45 11.10
C HIS A 91 -8.80 6.82 10.51
N ALA A 92 -7.82 7.55 9.97
CA ALA A 92 -8.01 8.86 9.33
C ALA A 92 -8.46 8.76 7.86
N PHE A 93 -8.68 7.55 7.33
CA PHE A 93 -9.22 7.40 5.99
C PHE A 93 -10.66 7.92 5.90
N ASP A 94 -10.94 8.57 4.77
CA ASP A 94 -12.27 9.03 4.42
C ASP A 94 -13.31 7.89 4.49
N THR A 95 -14.49 8.22 5.05
CA THR A 95 -15.55 7.25 5.35
C THR A 95 -16.18 6.65 4.10
N LEU A 96 -16.19 7.37 2.97
CA LEU A 96 -16.78 6.89 1.70
C LEU A 96 -15.90 5.83 1.03
N THR A 97 -14.61 5.82 1.33
CA THR A 97 -13.64 4.91 0.68
C THR A 97 -12.94 4.00 1.69
N LYS A 98 -13.37 3.97 2.95
CA LYS A 98 -12.66 3.30 4.06
C LYS A 98 -12.47 1.81 3.76
N THR A 99 -11.22 1.37 3.75
CA THR A 99 -10.84 -0.03 3.52
C THR A 99 -9.71 -0.40 4.47
N ASP A 100 -9.76 -1.60 5.03
CA ASP A 100 -8.69 -2.13 5.89
C ASP A 100 -7.40 -2.46 5.11
N HIS A 101 -7.49 -2.47 3.78
CA HIS A 101 -6.38 -2.75 2.90
C HIS A 101 -5.43 -1.54 2.80
N ASN A 102 -4.38 -1.54 3.64
CA ASN A 102 -3.25 -0.61 3.55
C ASN A 102 -1.99 -1.24 2.91
N THR A 103 -2.13 -2.42 2.32
CA THR A 103 -1.01 -3.19 1.75
C THR A 103 -1.18 -3.45 0.27
N ASN A 104 -0.10 -3.24 -0.50
CA ASN A 104 -0.09 -3.44 -1.94
C ASN A 104 0.16 -4.92 -2.35
N ASN A 105 -0.10 -5.87 -1.47
CA ASN A 105 0.28 -7.27 -1.67
C ASN A 105 -0.34 -7.87 -2.94
N ILE A 106 -1.59 -7.51 -3.25
CA ILE A 106 -2.30 -8.03 -4.43
C ILE A 106 -1.65 -7.52 -5.72
N VAL A 107 -1.47 -6.20 -5.86
CA VAL A 107 -0.90 -5.62 -7.08
C VAL A 107 0.56 -6.00 -7.24
N GLN A 108 1.33 -6.10 -6.15
CA GLN A 108 2.72 -6.53 -6.23
C GLN A 108 2.87 -8.02 -6.53
N ALA A 109 2.02 -8.88 -5.97
CA ALA A 109 1.96 -10.29 -6.36
C ALA A 109 1.58 -10.43 -7.84
N PHE A 110 0.63 -9.63 -8.31
CA PHE A 110 0.21 -9.61 -9.70
C PHE A 110 1.31 -9.08 -10.63
N ASN A 111 1.96 -7.96 -10.30
CA ASN A 111 3.07 -7.39 -11.06
C ASN A 111 4.30 -8.31 -11.07
N GLY A 112 4.66 -8.90 -9.93
CA GLY A 112 5.73 -9.89 -9.84
C GLY A 112 5.44 -11.12 -10.68
N TRP A 113 4.17 -11.53 -10.74
CA TRP A 113 3.74 -12.59 -11.63
C TRP A 113 3.88 -12.18 -13.11
N LEU A 114 3.37 -11.01 -13.48
CA LEU A 114 3.39 -10.52 -14.87
C LEU A 114 4.79 -10.22 -15.39
N ASN A 115 5.76 -9.92 -14.53
CA ASN A 115 7.08 -9.46 -14.94
C ASN A 115 7.78 -10.40 -15.95
N LYS A 116 7.57 -11.72 -15.81
CA LYS A 116 8.13 -12.75 -16.72
C LYS A 116 7.43 -12.81 -18.08
N TYR A 117 6.17 -12.36 -18.15
CA TYR A 117 5.31 -12.50 -19.33
C TYR A 117 5.07 -11.17 -20.05
N ARG A 118 5.39 -10.05 -19.41
CA ARG A 118 5.21 -8.68 -19.95
C ARG A 118 6.01 -8.42 -21.22
N LYS A 119 7.09 -9.17 -21.45
CA LYS A 119 7.91 -9.09 -22.67
C LYS A 119 7.39 -9.97 -23.82
N LEU A 120 6.36 -10.77 -23.60
CA LEU A 120 5.78 -11.64 -24.61
C LEU A 120 4.70 -10.92 -25.41
N SER A 121 4.28 -11.51 -26.52
CA SER A 121 3.12 -11.01 -27.27
C SER A 121 1.89 -10.93 -26.35
N MET A 122 1.00 -9.97 -26.63
CA MET A 122 -0.22 -9.77 -25.84
C MET A 122 -1.03 -11.07 -25.72
N LEU A 123 -1.17 -11.82 -26.81
CA LEU A 123 -1.85 -13.11 -26.85
C LEU A 123 -1.18 -14.12 -25.91
N THR A 124 0.16 -14.26 -26.00
CA THR A 124 0.92 -15.19 -25.15
C THR A 124 0.83 -14.80 -23.67
N MET A 125 0.87 -13.51 -23.36
CA MET A 125 0.73 -13.00 -22.00
C MET A 125 -0.66 -13.35 -21.44
N LEU A 126 -1.73 -13.08 -22.18
CA LEU A 126 -3.11 -13.38 -21.77
C LEU A 126 -3.34 -14.88 -21.60
N GLU A 127 -2.86 -15.71 -22.52
CA GLU A 127 -3.00 -17.17 -22.42
C GLU A 127 -2.25 -17.72 -21.20
N THR A 128 -1.07 -17.16 -20.89
CA THR A 128 -0.32 -17.55 -19.69
C THR A 128 -1.03 -17.13 -18.40
N ILE A 129 -1.66 -15.95 -18.41
CA ILE A 129 -2.52 -15.48 -17.30
C ILE A 129 -3.66 -16.46 -17.07
N ARG A 130 -4.39 -16.79 -18.13
CA ARG A 130 -5.53 -17.71 -18.10
C ARG A 130 -5.14 -19.09 -17.55
N ARG A 131 -4.08 -19.71 -18.08
CA ARG A 131 -3.61 -21.05 -17.63
C ARG A 131 -3.29 -21.10 -16.14
N LYS A 132 -2.62 -20.06 -15.62
CA LYS A 132 -2.23 -20.02 -14.22
C LYS A 132 -3.41 -19.75 -13.29
N LEU A 133 -4.38 -18.93 -13.70
CA LEU A 133 -5.62 -18.76 -12.97
C LEU A 133 -6.38 -20.09 -12.85
N MET A 134 -6.53 -20.81 -13.97
CA MET A 134 -7.17 -22.13 -13.95
C MET A 134 -6.46 -23.09 -12.99
N LYS A 135 -5.13 -23.17 -13.05
CA LYS A 135 -4.34 -24.01 -12.14
C LYS A 135 -4.59 -23.65 -10.67
N ARG A 136 -4.56 -22.37 -10.29
CA ARG A 136 -4.82 -21.94 -8.91
C ARG A 136 -6.24 -22.25 -8.44
N ILE A 137 -7.24 -22.05 -9.31
CA ILE A 137 -8.64 -22.36 -8.98
C ILE A 137 -8.77 -23.85 -8.68
N HIS A 138 -8.15 -24.69 -9.51
CA HIS A 138 -8.15 -26.13 -9.31
C HIS A 138 -7.41 -26.54 -8.02
N GLU A 139 -6.21 -26.02 -7.77
CA GLU A 139 -5.45 -26.28 -6.52
C GLU A 139 -6.26 -25.89 -5.27
N ARG A 140 -7.00 -24.78 -5.31
CA ARG A 140 -7.86 -24.34 -4.20
C ARG A 140 -9.10 -25.22 -4.03
N PHE A 141 -9.63 -25.76 -5.13
CA PHE A 141 -10.74 -26.71 -5.07
C PHE A 141 -10.30 -28.01 -4.40
N GLU A 142 -9.18 -28.59 -4.84
CA GLU A 142 -8.60 -29.79 -4.24
C GLU A 142 -8.32 -29.60 -2.74
N ALA A 143 -7.69 -28.49 -2.36
CA ALA A 143 -7.37 -28.19 -0.97
C ALA A 143 -8.60 -27.94 -0.07
N ALA A 144 -9.76 -27.62 -0.64
CA ALA A 144 -11.02 -27.45 0.10
C ALA A 144 -11.81 -28.76 0.24
N MET A 145 -11.46 -29.79 -0.54
CA MET A 145 -12.06 -31.11 -0.52
C MET A 145 -11.31 -32.09 0.42
N CYS A 146 -10.14 -31.71 0.92
CA CYS A 146 -9.36 -32.42 1.94
C CYS A 146 -9.54 -31.77 3.31
#